data_AF-Q4W1W2-F1
#
_entry.id   AF-Q4W1W2-F1
#
_cell.length_a   1.000
_cell.length_b   1.000
_cell.length_c   1.000
_cell.angle_alpha   90.00
_cell.angle_beta   90.00
_cell.angle_gamma   90.00
#
_symmetry.space_group_name_H-M   'P 1'
#
loop_
_entity.id
_entity.type
_entity.pdbx_description
1 polymer ?
#
loop_
_entity_poly.entity_id
_entity_poly.type
_entity_poly.pdbx_seq_one_letter_code
_entity_poly.pdbx_strand_id
1 'polypeptide(L)'
;LSHYYTVYLISLVVTGMLLFNITPLYNNISSGVFNSPRPENMTFQHAVYLGLPFDYTTDIKGYFVVFILNWHLSHIAASYFCTFDLFLSLLILHLWGHLRIILNNLKTFPKPYTNNSMYTEEE
;
A
#
# COMPACT_ATOMS: atom_id res chain seq x y z
N LEU A 1 -6.07 17.58 0.03
CA LEU A 1 -4.71 17.02 -0.11
C LEU A 1 -4.69 15.53 0.21
N SER A 2 -5.04 15.13 1.45
CA SER A 2 -5.10 13.71 1.85
C SER A 2 -6.02 12.87 0.94
N HIS A 3 -7.22 13.34 0.60
CA HIS A 3 -8.12 12.61 -0.30
C HIS A 3 -7.50 12.30 -1.68
N TYR A 4 -6.95 13.30 -2.36
CA TYR A 4 -6.30 13.13 -3.67
C TYR A 4 -5.08 12.20 -3.60
N TYR A 5 -4.29 12.31 -2.54
CA TYR A 5 -3.14 11.43 -2.30
C TYR A 5 -3.58 9.97 -2.09
N THR A 6 -4.60 9.74 -1.28
CA THR A 6 -5.17 8.41 -1.06
C THR A 6 -5.72 7.79 -2.35
N VAL A 7 -6.48 8.55 -3.15
CA VAL A 7 -7.00 8.06 -4.44
C VAL A 7 -5.87 7.69 -5.40
N TYR A 8 -4.83 8.53 -5.47
CA TYR A 8 -3.65 8.25 -6.28
C TYR A 8 -2.95 6.95 -5.85
N LEU A 9 -2.66 6.78 -4.56
CA LEU A 9 -2.03 5.57 -4.05
C LEU A 9 -2.86 4.32 -4.30
N ILE A 10 -4.18 4.37 -4.05
CA ILE A 10 -5.07 3.24 -4.30
C ILE A 10 -5.04 2.87 -5.79
N SER A 11 -5.08 3.85 -6.70
CA SER A 11 -5.03 3.58 -8.13
C SER A 11 -3.73 2.88 -8.55
N LEU A 12 -2.60 3.26 -7.96
CA LEU A 12 -1.29 2.69 -8.24
C LEU A 12 -1.19 1.25 -7.71
N VAL A 13 -1.70 1.01 -6.49
CA VAL A 13 -1.74 -0.33 -5.88
C VAL A 13 -2.65 -1.28 -6.65
N VAL A 14 -3.85 -0.81 -7.04
CA VAL A 14 -4.78 -1.61 -7.86
C VAL A 14 -4.14 -1.98 -9.20
N THR A 15 -3.52 -1.00 -9.88
CA THR A 15 -2.85 -1.25 -11.17
C THR A 15 -1.69 -2.24 -11.01
N GLY A 16 -0.86 -2.09 -9.97
CA GLY A 16 0.24 -3.01 -9.68
C GLY A 16 -0.25 -4.43 -9.38
N MET A 17 -1.31 -4.58 -8.58
CA MET A 17 -1.91 -5.87 -8.27
C MET A 17 -2.47 -6.58 -9.51
N LEU A 18 -3.17 -5.83 -10.36
CA LEU A 18 -3.71 -6.33 -11.62
C LEU A 18 -2.57 -6.82 -12.51
N LEU A 19 -1.54 -6.01 -12.73
CA LEU A 19 -0.38 -6.39 -13.54
C LEU A 19 0.34 -7.62 -12.99
N PHE A 20 0.54 -7.69 -11.67
CA PHE A 20 1.22 -8.80 -11.01
C PHE A 20 0.52 -10.15 -11.25
N ASN A 21 -0.81 -10.18 -11.18
CA ASN A 21 -1.58 -11.41 -11.37
C ASN A 21 -1.94 -11.69 -12.84
N ILE A 22 -2.13 -10.65 -13.66
CA ILE A 22 -2.47 -10.80 -15.08
C ILE A 22 -1.25 -11.17 -15.92
N THR A 23 -0.05 -10.71 -15.58
CA THR A 23 1.18 -11.05 -16.33
C THR A 23 1.39 -12.57 -16.50
N PRO A 24 1.39 -13.40 -15.44
CA PRO A 24 1.52 -14.85 -15.60
C PRO A 24 0.34 -15.47 -16.34
N LEU A 25 -0.88 -14.93 -16.18
CA LEU A 25 -2.05 -15.37 -16.94
C LEU A 25 -1.89 -15.09 -18.44
N TYR A 26 -1.46 -13.88 -18.81
CA TYR A 26 -1.19 -13.48 -20.18
C TYR A 26 -0.09 -14.35 -20.80
N ASN A 27 0.97 -14.64 -20.06
CA ASN A 27 2.04 -15.54 -20.52
C ASN A 27 1.51 -16.95 -20.77
N ASN A 28 0.65 -17.49 -19.90
CA ASN A 28 0.05 -18.82 -20.09
C ASN A 28 -0.92 -18.88 -21.28
N ILE A 29 -1.64 -17.78 -21.55
CA ILE A 29 -2.52 -17.68 -22.72
C ILE A 29 -1.66 -17.57 -23.99
N SER A 30 -0.66 -16.70 -23.99
CA SER A 30 0.22 -16.46 -25.14
C SER A 30 1.09 -17.68 -25.48
N SER A 31 1.45 -18.51 -24.50
CA SER A 31 2.19 -19.76 -24.73
C SER A 31 1.31 -20.89 -25.27
N GLY A 32 -0.02 -20.71 -25.29
CA GLY A 32 -0.95 -21.73 -25.74
C GLY A 32 -1.09 -22.91 -24.77
N VAL A 33 -0.70 -22.74 -23.51
CA VAL A 33 -0.81 -23.78 -22.47
C VAL A 33 -2.27 -24.23 -22.24
N PHE A 34 -3.23 -23.36 -22.51
CA PHE A 34 -4.66 -23.68 -22.43
C PHE A 34 -5.25 -24.34 -23.69
N ASN A 35 -4.48 -24.49 -24.77
CA ASN A 35 -4.98 -25.10 -26.01
C ASN A 35 -5.13 -26.63 -25.87
N SER A 36 -6.04 -27.19 -26.67
CA SER A 36 -6.21 -28.64 -26.81
C SER A 36 -5.88 -29.04 -28.25
N PRO A 37 -4.85 -29.88 -28.51
CA PRO A 37 -3.97 -30.53 -27.55
C PRO A 37 -2.95 -29.58 -26.89
N ARG A 38 -2.62 -29.84 -25.62
CA ARG A 38 -1.62 -29.06 -24.87
C ARG A 38 -0.22 -29.38 -25.42
N PRO A 39 0.66 -28.37 -25.60
CA PRO A 39 2.05 -28.61 -25.96
C PRO A 39 2.77 -29.47 -24.90
N GLU A 40 3.53 -30.46 -25.34
CA GLU A 40 4.31 -31.32 -24.43
C GLU A 40 5.36 -30.51 -23.65
N ASN A 41 5.57 -30.86 -22.37
CA ASN A 41 6.55 -30.24 -21.45
C ASN A 41 6.29 -28.80 -20.99
N MET A 42 5.09 -28.25 -21.18
CA MET A 42 4.76 -26.94 -20.60
C MET A 42 4.08 -27.02 -19.24
N THR A 43 4.57 -26.25 -18.27
CA THR A 43 3.95 -26.03 -16.95
C THR A 43 3.25 -24.67 -16.90
N PHE A 44 2.25 -24.54 -16.02
CA PHE A 44 1.58 -23.28 -15.77
C PHE A 44 2.45 -22.32 -14.98
N GLN A 45 2.52 -21.07 -15.43
CA GLN A 45 3.14 -19.98 -14.69
C GLN A 45 2.16 -19.38 -13.67
N HIS A 46 2.68 -19.11 -12.49
CA HIS A 46 1.94 -18.52 -11.37
C HIS A 46 2.58 -17.20 -10.92
N ALA A 47 1.80 -16.33 -10.30
CA ALA A 47 2.30 -15.08 -9.73
C ALA A 47 3.24 -15.35 -8.55
N VAL A 48 2.85 -16.29 -7.68
CA VAL A 48 3.67 -16.83 -6.60
C VAL A 48 3.61 -18.36 -6.63
N TYR A 49 4.78 -19.00 -6.55
CA TYR A 49 4.90 -20.45 -6.44
C TYR A 49 4.81 -20.86 -4.97
N LEU A 50 3.82 -21.70 -4.66
CA LEU A 50 3.55 -22.17 -3.31
C LEU A 50 3.96 -23.64 -3.17
N GLY A 51 4.59 -24.00 -2.05
CA GLY A 51 4.93 -25.39 -1.74
C GLY A 51 3.70 -26.19 -1.27
N LEU A 52 2.77 -26.48 -2.19
CA LEU A 52 1.52 -27.20 -1.90
C LEU A 52 1.67 -28.72 -2.12
N PRO A 53 0.96 -29.56 -1.35
CA PRO A 53 1.08 -31.02 -1.44
C PRO A 53 0.34 -31.63 -2.66
N PHE A 54 -0.15 -30.82 -3.60
CA PHE A 54 -0.86 -31.26 -4.81
C PHE A 54 -0.26 -30.58 -6.05
N ASP A 55 -0.38 -31.20 -7.23
CA ASP A 55 0.15 -30.64 -8.47
C ASP A 55 -0.78 -29.52 -9.00
N TYR A 56 -0.24 -28.31 -9.07
CA TYR A 56 -0.90 -27.12 -9.61
C TYR A 56 -0.16 -26.54 -10.82
N THR A 57 0.90 -27.23 -11.26
CA THR A 57 1.78 -26.82 -12.35
C THR A 57 1.42 -27.50 -13.66
N THR A 58 0.89 -28.72 -13.61
CA THR A 58 0.42 -29.44 -14.80
C THR A 58 -1.10 -29.53 -14.88
N ASP A 59 -1.78 -29.68 -13.74
CA ASP A 59 -3.24 -29.81 -13.69
C ASP A 59 -3.97 -28.45 -13.79
N ILE A 60 -4.98 -28.40 -14.66
CA ILE A 60 -5.80 -27.20 -14.90
C ILE A 60 -6.64 -26.87 -13.66
N LYS A 61 -7.16 -27.88 -12.94
CA LYS A 61 -7.98 -27.62 -11.74
C LYS A 61 -7.11 -27.05 -10.61
N GLY A 62 -5.95 -27.68 -10.37
CA GLY A 62 -4.93 -27.15 -9.45
C GLY A 62 -4.49 -25.73 -9.79
N TYR A 63 -4.32 -25.42 -11.08
CA TYR A 63 -3.99 -24.08 -11.57
C TYR A 63 -5.01 -23.03 -11.10
N PHE A 64 -6.31 -23.25 -11.35
CA PHE A 64 -7.35 -22.28 -10.99
C PHE A 64 -7.45 -22.04 -9.49
N VAL A 65 -7.29 -23.10 -8.68
CA VAL A 65 -7.29 -22.97 -7.21
C VAL A 65 -6.14 -22.06 -6.75
N VAL A 66 -4.93 -22.32 -7.26
CA VAL A 66 -3.74 -21.53 -6.89
C VAL A 66 -3.80 -20.11 -7.45
N PHE A 67 -4.40 -19.91 -8.62
CA PHE A 67 -4.61 -18.60 -9.22
C PHE A 67 -5.55 -17.73 -8.36
N ILE A 68 -6.70 -18.27 -7.93
CA ILE A 68 -7.64 -17.56 -7.04
C ILE A 68 -6.98 -17.26 -5.68
N LEU A 69 -6.22 -18.21 -5.15
CA LEU A 69 -5.52 -18.03 -3.89
C LEU A 69 -4.42 -16.94 -3.99
N ASN A 70 -3.67 -16.91 -5.10
CA ASN A 70 -2.71 -15.84 -5.38
C ASN A 70 -3.36 -14.46 -5.44
N TRP A 71 -4.54 -14.37 -6.07
CA TRP A 71 -5.31 -13.13 -6.10
C TRP A 71 -5.69 -12.66 -4.70
N HIS A 72 -6.17 -13.58 -3.86
CA HIS A 72 -6.55 -13.29 -2.48
C HIS A 72 -5.35 -12.86 -1.63
N LEU A 73 -4.22 -13.57 -1.73
CA LEU A 73 -2.99 -13.21 -1.02
C LEU A 73 -2.45 -11.85 -1.47
N SER A 74 -2.46 -11.58 -2.78
CA SER A 74 -2.04 -10.30 -3.34
C SER A 74 -2.91 -9.16 -2.81
N HIS A 75 -4.23 -9.38 -2.73
CA HIS A 75 -5.17 -8.41 -2.17
C HIS A 75 -4.90 -8.11 -0.69
N ILE A 76 -4.72 -9.16 0.11
CA ILE A 76 -4.40 -9.01 1.53
C ILE A 76 -3.09 -8.22 1.69
N ALA A 77 -2.01 -8.67 1.05
CA ALA A 77 -0.71 -8.01 1.15
C ALA A 77 -0.78 -6.53 0.75
N ALA A 78 -1.35 -6.24 -0.42
CA ALA A 78 -1.52 -4.88 -0.91
C ALA A 78 -2.34 -4.00 0.03
N SER A 79 -3.43 -4.54 0.60
CA SER A 79 -4.27 -3.80 1.55
C SER A 79 -3.52 -3.44 2.84
N TYR A 80 -2.71 -4.35 3.36
CA TYR A 80 -1.89 -4.10 4.56
C TYR A 80 -0.82 -3.04 4.29
N PHE A 81 -0.07 -3.18 3.20
CA PHE A 81 0.95 -2.19 2.80
C PHE A 81 0.34 -0.81 2.56
N CYS A 82 -0.78 -0.75 1.83
CA CYS A 82 -1.46 0.51 1.54
C CYS A 82 -2.02 1.18 2.81
N THR A 83 -2.58 0.39 3.73
CA THR A 83 -3.11 0.92 5.01
C THR A 83 -1.99 1.51 5.86
N PHE A 84 -0.85 0.82 5.92
CA PHE A 84 0.31 1.29 6.69
C PHE A 84 0.89 2.58 6.10
N ASP A 85 1.05 2.66 4.78
CA ASP A 85 1.57 3.85 4.10
C ASP A 85 0.62 5.07 4.26
N LEU A 86 -0.69 4.83 4.17
CA LEU A 86 -1.70 5.85 4.40
C LEU A 86 -1.70 6.34 5.84
N PHE A 87 -1.58 5.41 6.80
CA PHE A 87 -1.47 5.75 8.22
C PHE A 87 -0.23 6.63 8.50
N LEU A 88 0.93 6.25 7.96
CA LEU A 88 2.17 7.02 8.10
C LEU A 88 2.02 8.42 7.49
N SER A 89 1.44 8.51 6.30
CA SER A 89 1.20 9.78 5.61
C SER A 89 0.26 10.70 6.39
N LEU A 90 -0.81 10.14 6.99
CA LEU A 90 -1.73 10.89 7.87
C LEU A 90 -1.03 11.38 9.13
N LEU A 91 -0.20 10.55 9.77
CA LEU A 91 0.55 10.92 10.96
C LEU A 91 1.47 12.10 10.67
N ILE A 92 2.21 12.06 9.56
CA ILE A 92 3.11 13.15 9.15
C ILE A 92 2.34 14.45 8.92
N LEU A 93 1.21 14.40 8.20
CA LEU A 93 0.38 15.57 7.96
C LEU A 93 -0.21 16.14 9.27
N HIS A 94 -0.60 15.27 10.19
CA HIS A 94 -1.13 15.66 11.48
C HIS A 94 -0.06 16.33 12.37
N LEU A 95 1.13 15.73 12.46
CA LEU A 95 2.28 16.28 13.18
C LEU A 95 2.69 17.64 12.62
N TRP A 96 2.77 17.74 11.29
CA TRP A 96 3.09 18.99 10.60
C TRP A 96 2.07 20.10 10.90
N GLY A 97 0.78 19.76 10.90
CA GLY A 97 -0.30 20.69 11.26
C GLY A 97 -0.15 21.22 12.69
N HIS A 98 0.06 20.32 13.64
CA HIS A 98 0.30 20.70 15.04
C HIS A 98 1.54 21.58 15.22
N LEU A 99 2.66 21.23 14.58
CA LEU A 99 3.90 22.03 14.63
C LEU A 99 3.69 23.45 14.11
N ARG A 100 2.92 23.63 13.03
CA ARG A 100 2.59 24.97 12.52
C ARG A 100 1.75 25.79 13.50
N ILE A 101 0.81 25.15 14.19
CA ILE A 101 -0.02 25.83 15.20
C ILE A 101 0.85 26.27 16.39
N ILE A 102 1.73 25.39 16.88
CA ILE A 102 2.66 25.71 17.98
C ILE A 102 3.59 26.86 17.57
N LEU A 103 4.14 26.83 16.36
CA LEU A 103 4.96 27.92 15.82
C LEU A 103 4.20 29.24 15.73
N ASN A 104 2.93 29.21 15.33
CA ASN A 104 2.10 30.41 15.30
C ASN A 104 1.88 30.94 16.72
N ASN A 105 1.51 30.07 17.66
CA ASN A 105 1.31 30.45 19.06
C ASN A 105 2.58 31.04 19.68
N LEU A 106 3.75 30.44 19.43
CA LEU A 106 5.06 30.98 19.86
C LEU A 106 5.33 32.41 19.37
N LYS A 107 4.91 32.74 18.14
CA LYS A 107 5.08 34.08 17.58
C LYS A 107 4.06 35.08 18.14
N THR A 108 2.87 34.62 18.50
CA THR A 108 1.76 35.46 18.98
C THR A 108 1.64 35.47 20.50
N PHE A 109 2.50 34.73 21.23
CA PHE A 109 2.50 34.71 22.68
C PHE A 109 2.67 36.14 23.20
N PRO A 110 1.67 36.68 23.92
CA PRO A 110 1.80 38.01 24.49
C PRO A 110 2.96 38.00 25.48
N LYS A 111 3.81 39.04 25.40
CA LYS A 111 4.92 39.20 26.35
C LYS A 111 4.32 39.23 27.77
N PRO A 112 4.91 38.52 28.74
CA PRO A 112 4.39 38.52 30.11
C PRO A 112 4.23 39.96 30.59
N TYR A 113 3.10 40.24 31.23
CA TYR A 113 2.78 41.55 31.78
C TYR A 113 3.88 41.93 32.78
N THR A 114 4.79 42.83 32.38
CA THR A 114 5.70 43.49 33.33
C THR A 114 4.84 44.41 34.16
N ASN A 115 4.43 43.95 35.35
CA ASN A 115 3.87 44.84 36.34
C ASN A 115 5.04 45.73 36.81
N ASN A 116 5.11 46.96 36.31
CA ASN A 116 6.09 47.98 36.72
C ASN A 116 6.03 48.30 38.23
N SER A 117 5.12 47.69 38.98
CA SER A 117 5.01 47.82 40.43
C SER A 117 6.07 47.04 41.22
N MET A 118 7.03 46.36 40.59
CA MET A 118 8.12 45.64 41.27
C MET A 118 9.52 46.25 41.07
N TYR A 119 9.59 47.46 40.49
CA TYR A 119 10.83 48.24 40.38
C TYR A 119 10.62 49.70 40.82
N THR A 120 9.87 49.93 41.90
CA THR A 120 9.88 51.24 42.56
C THR A 120 10.85 51.15 43.73
N GLU A 121 12.05 51.69 43.49
CA GLU A 121 12.88 52.45 44.43
C GLU A 121 13.21 51.76 45.77
N GLU A 122 14.33 51.04 45.80
CA GLU A 122 15.22 51.08 46.96
C GLU A 122 16.22 52.23 46.70
N GLU A 123 15.83 53.45 47.12
CA GLU A 123 16.76 54.52 47.52
C GLU A 123 17.27 54.26 48.94
#